data_AF-A0A1J3D5T6-F1
#
_entry.id   AF-A0A1J3D5T6-F1
#
_cell.length_a   1.000
_cell.length_b   1.000
_cell.length_c   1.000
_cell.angle_alpha   90.00
_cell.angle_beta   90.00
_cell.angle_gamma   90.00
#
_symmetry.space_group_name_H-M   'P 1'
#
loop_
_entity.id
_entity.type
_entity.pdbx_description
1 polymer ?
#
loop_
_entity_poly.entity_id
_entity_poly.type
_entity_poly.pdbx_seq_one_letter_code
_entity_poly.pdbx_strand_id
1 'polypeptide(L)'
;MTSHYTNTTFVVYLLLCLFITSASSASSFIRQFTDDFNSNLQQGNGVRPNPNLEEAHYLEKHEEISSRDHKVSASSTVKGLRERPPSSYSLKMESFNTFLKSSTNIDRYESRPFSVGGYNWTLLVYPTGNKNDNGAGYLSLYVAIDKSTFVAAQNEVYADLRFYVFNNNERQYFTIQDTNVWRFNVFKTMWGFSQVIPVETFKDSKNGYLYNGDHCEFGVDVTIPTTYKKSELFTLTDFDNPRYTYILQRFSTLLKDYYFSDVFSIGGRSWYIRVFPSGSAAAEGKYLSMYLSLDGKQKFLPYEKIYVRAKLRVLNQRQFSNYEKQVENWYNAPGYGAAGWGYHEFIPLSDLKDLSKGFIVNGVLKVQVQMDAISLTKYFPS
;
A
#
# COMPACT_ATOMS: atom_id res chain seq x y z
N MET A 1 4.13 -57.06 -15.38
CA MET A 1 4.84 -56.48 -14.21
C MET A 1 3.97 -55.39 -13.64
N THR A 2 3.29 -55.74 -12.57
CA THR A 2 2.46 -54.90 -11.70
C THR A 2 3.33 -53.97 -10.86
N SER A 3 2.88 -52.74 -10.62
CA SER A 3 3.05 -52.08 -9.32
C SER A 3 2.01 -50.97 -9.20
N HIS A 4 1.18 -51.13 -8.17
CA HIS A 4 0.25 -50.15 -7.63
C HIS A 4 1.01 -49.04 -6.90
N TYR A 5 0.44 -47.84 -6.82
CA TYR A 5 0.09 -47.25 -5.52
C TYR A 5 -1.00 -46.19 -5.71
N THR A 6 -1.91 -46.23 -4.74
CA THR A 6 -3.27 -45.69 -4.70
C THR A 6 -3.35 -44.26 -4.15
N ASN A 7 -4.26 -43.48 -4.73
CA ASN A 7 -5.22 -42.54 -4.12
C ASN A 7 -4.91 -41.90 -2.76
N THR A 8 -5.07 -40.57 -2.70
CA THR A 8 -6.00 -39.97 -1.72
C THR A 8 -6.61 -38.65 -2.21
N THR A 9 -7.92 -38.61 -2.09
CA THR A 9 -8.94 -37.61 -2.43
C THR A 9 -8.89 -36.37 -1.53
N PHE A 10 -9.32 -35.20 -2.02
CA PHE A 10 -10.16 -34.29 -1.23
C PHE A 10 -11.13 -33.52 -2.15
N VAL A 11 -12.39 -33.57 -1.74
CA VAL A 11 -13.61 -33.17 -2.47
C VAL A 11 -14.40 -32.30 -1.47
N VAL A 12 -14.77 -31.09 -1.92
CA VAL A 12 -16.08 -30.40 -1.71
C VAL A 12 -16.32 -29.43 -0.52
N TYR A 13 -16.68 -28.19 -0.93
CA TYR A 13 -17.68 -27.18 -0.45
C TYR A 13 -17.49 -26.53 0.95
N LEU A 14 -17.54 -25.19 1.17
CA LEU A 14 -18.45 -24.08 0.79
C LEU A 14 -19.67 -23.94 1.74
N LEU A 15 -19.73 -22.82 2.49
CA LEU A 15 -20.87 -22.11 3.14
C LEU A 15 -20.36 -21.35 4.40
N LEU A 16 -20.86 -20.22 4.90
CA LEU A 16 -21.62 -19.05 4.43
C LEU A 16 -21.80 -18.11 5.66
N CYS A 17 -21.56 -16.81 5.48
CA CYS A 17 -22.23 -15.63 6.04
C CYS A 17 -22.59 -15.40 7.55
N LEU A 18 -22.25 -14.15 7.95
CA LEU A 18 -23.03 -13.09 8.64
C LEU A 18 -23.23 -13.11 10.17
N PHE A 19 -22.81 -12.02 10.82
CA PHE A 19 -23.69 -11.10 11.57
C PHE A 19 -23.20 -9.65 11.48
N ILE A 20 -24.16 -8.74 11.25
CA ILE A 20 -24.04 -7.27 11.17
C ILE A 20 -24.46 -6.65 12.51
N THR A 21 -23.93 -5.46 12.83
CA THR A 21 -24.58 -4.23 13.39
C THR A 21 -23.55 -3.46 14.21
N SER A 22 -23.48 -2.14 14.33
CA SER A 22 -24.07 -0.95 13.69
C SER A 22 -23.48 0.23 14.47
N ALA A 23 -23.07 1.33 13.84
CA ALA A 23 -23.23 2.69 14.39
C ALA A 23 -22.75 3.73 13.38
N SER A 24 -23.60 4.73 13.22
CA SER A 24 -23.60 5.81 12.25
C SER A 24 -22.77 7.02 12.67
N SER A 25 -22.66 7.95 11.72
CA SER A 25 -22.47 9.41 11.84
C SER A 25 -21.12 9.93 12.31
N ALA A 26 -20.33 10.46 11.36
CA ALA A 26 -19.66 11.75 11.54
C ALA A 26 -19.48 12.44 10.18
N SER A 27 -19.85 13.71 10.17
CA SER A 27 -19.99 14.66 9.08
C SER A 27 -18.73 14.87 8.23
N SER A 28 -18.95 14.98 6.92
CA SER A 28 -18.05 15.61 5.95
C SER A 28 -17.91 17.11 6.22
N PHE A 29 -16.72 17.55 6.63
CA PHE A 29 -16.33 18.96 6.56
C PHE A 29 -15.33 19.16 5.42
N ILE A 30 -15.87 19.50 4.25
CA ILE A 30 -15.12 20.13 3.16
C ILE A 30 -14.87 21.58 3.61
N ARG A 31 -13.63 21.92 3.96
CA ARG A 31 -13.23 23.34 4.10
C ARG A 31 -12.83 23.86 2.72
N GLN A 32 -13.70 24.70 2.17
CA GLN A 32 -13.39 25.66 1.11
C GLN A 32 -12.31 26.63 1.62
N PHE A 33 -11.21 26.74 0.87
CA PHE A 33 -10.30 27.86 0.97
C PHE A 33 -10.93 29.06 0.27
N THR A 34 -11.12 30.16 0.99
CA THR A 34 -11.37 31.48 0.42
C THR A 34 -10.19 32.37 0.78
N ASP A 35 -9.55 32.90 -0.26
CA ASP A 35 -8.59 33.99 -0.18
C ASP A 35 -9.30 35.24 0.33
N ASP A 36 -8.68 35.99 1.23
CA ASP A 36 -8.88 37.43 1.31
C ASP A 36 -7.61 38.14 1.79
N PHE A 37 -7.21 39.10 0.96
CA PHE A 37 -6.09 40.01 1.12
C PHE A 37 -6.45 41.21 2.02
N ASN A 38 -5.41 41.79 2.62
CA ASN A 38 -5.28 43.16 3.14
C ASN A 38 -5.93 43.54 4.49
N SER A 39 -5.06 43.87 5.45
CA SER A 39 -5.05 45.22 6.03
C SER A 39 -3.67 45.57 6.62
N ASN A 40 -3.24 46.80 6.32
CA ASN A 40 -2.01 47.46 6.74
C ASN A 40 -2.18 48.20 8.08
N LEU A 41 -1.04 48.73 8.57
CA LEU A 41 -0.80 49.72 9.67
C LEU A 41 -0.56 49.06 11.05
N GLN A 42 0.44 49.41 11.86
CA GLN A 42 1.24 50.65 11.90
C GLN A 42 2.57 50.46 12.69
N GLN A 43 3.50 51.34 12.35
CA GLN A 43 4.85 51.62 12.87
C GLN A 43 5.07 51.60 14.41
N GLY A 44 6.30 51.25 14.78
CA GLY A 44 7.00 51.73 15.98
C GLY A 44 8.53 51.74 15.76
N ASN A 45 9.09 52.95 15.67
CA ASN A 45 10.54 53.28 15.60
C ASN A 45 11.32 52.67 16.79
N GLY A 46 12.62 52.35 16.80
CA GLY A 46 13.77 52.62 15.93
C GLY A 46 14.99 52.96 16.83
N VAL A 47 16.12 52.25 16.74
CA VAL A 47 17.48 52.71 17.12
C VAL A 47 18.54 51.93 16.30
N ARG A 48 19.51 52.64 15.71
CA ARG A 48 20.66 52.13 14.90
C ARG A 48 21.92 51.89 15.78
N PRO A 49 22.95 51.16 15.28
CA PRO A 49 23.93 50.41 16.07
C PRO A 49 25.17 51.22 16.47
N ASN A 50 25.93 50.71 17.44
CA ASN A 50 27.29 51.14 17.72
C ASN A 50 28.26 49.95 17.55
N PRO A 51 29.37 50.08 16.77
CA PRO A 51 30.33 49.00 16.54
C PRO A 51 31.56 49.16 17.46
N ASN A 52 31.97 48.08 18.13
CA ASN A 52 33.34 47.56 18.18
C ASN A 52 33.59 46.67 19.41
N LEU A 53 34.27 45.56 19.11
CA LEU A 53 35.24 44.82 19.95
C LEU A 53 34.71 44.07 21.17
N GLU A 54 34.62 42.74 21.06
CA GLU A 54 35.62 41.85 21.65
C GLU A 54 35.38 40.40 21.20
N GLU A 55 36.44 39.75 20.74
CA GLU A 55 36.53 38.31 20.50
C GLU A 55 36.23 37.57 21.80
N ALA A 56 35.07 36.93 21.89
CA ALA A 56 34.79 35.96 22.93
C ALA A 56 34.68 34.58 22.30
N HIS A 57 35.63 33.72 22.65
CA HIS A 57 35.57 32.27 22.44
C HIS A 57 34.26 31.72 23.00
N TYR A 58 33.30 31.41 22.12
CA TYR A 58 32.08 30.70 22.49
C TYR A 58 32.40 29.20 22.56
N LEU A 59 32.67 28.73 23.78
CA LEU A 59 32.49 27.33 24.15
C LEU A 59 30.98 27.05 24.11
N GLU A 60 30.48 26.47 23.02
CA GLU A 60 29.06 26.16 22.89
C GLU A 60 28.74 24.90 23.71
N LYS A 61 28.16 25.13 24.90
CA LYS A 61 27.65 24.11 25.80
C LYS A 61 26.44 23.46 25.11
N HIS A 62 26.57 22.21 24.66
CA HIS A 62 25.46 21.44 24.10
C HIS A 62 24.34 21.30 25.15
N GLU A 63 23.25 22.05 24.99
CA GLU A 63 22.00 21.80 25.72
C GLU A 63 21.35 20.53 25.16
N GLU A 64 21.56 19.42 25.85
CA GLU A 64 20.87 18.16 25.60
C GLU A 64 19.47 18.21 26.23
N ILE A 65 18.46 18.37 25.36
CA ILE A 65 17.05 18.35 25.74
C ILE A 65 16.54 16.91 25.65
N SER A 66 15.81 16.47 26.68
CA SER A 66 15.21 15.13 26.79
C SER A 66 14.55 14.67 25.49
N SER A 67 14.73 13.38 25.19
CA SER A 67 14.19 12.79 23.98
C SER A 67 12.66 12.71 24.00
N ARG A 68 11.95 12.77 25.14
CA ARG A 68 10.49 12.57 25.16
C ARG A 68 9.71 13.83 25.54
N ASP A 69 8.88 14.32 24.62
CA ASP A 69 7.81 15.27 24.93
C ASP A 69 6.63 14.51 25.54
N HIS A 70 6.34 14.71 26.84
CA HIS A 70 5.26 14.03 27.57
C HIS A 70 3.82 14.39 27.10
N LYS A 71 3.67 15.10 25.97
CA LYS A 71 2.40 15.64 25.48
C LYS A 71 1.87 15.00 24.20
N VAL A 72 2.57 14.00 23.64
CA VAL A 72 2.18 13.29 22.41
C VAL A 72 1.58 11.92 22.77
N SER A 73 0.59 11.47 21.98
CA SER A 73 -0.07 10.16 22.07
C SER A 73 0.93 9.04 22.42
N ALA A 74 0.54 8.14 23.33
CA ALA A 74 1.40 7.07 23.84
C ALA A 74 1.99 6.24 22.70
N SER A 75 3.23 6.53 22.31
CA SER A 75 3.97 5.71 21.37
C SER A 75 4.42 4.45 22.10
N SER A 76 4.34 3.31 21.42
CA SER A 76 4.71 2.03 22.02
C SER A 76 6.08 1.61 21.53
N THR A 77 6.98 1.35 22.46
CA THR A 77 8.30 0.79 22.13
C THR A 77 8.14 -0.68 21.77
N VAL A 78 8.53 -1.05 20.55
CA VAL A 78 8.52 -2.42 20.06
C VAL A 78 9.93 -2.99 20.16
N LYS A 79 10.06 -4.16 20.78
CA LYS A 79 11.31 -4.92 20.90
C LYS A 79 11.16 -6.27 20.21
N GLY A 80 12.24 -6.80 19.64
CA GLY A 80 12.22 -8.12 19.02
C GLY A 80 13.60 -8.60 18.58
N LEU A 81 13.67 -9.84 18.09
CA LEU A 81 14.89 -10.41 17.52
C LEU A 81 14.81 -10.43 15.99
N ARG A 82 15.94 -10.18 15.31
CA ARG A 82 16.02 -10.14 13.85
C ARG A 82 17.32 -10.78 13.36
N GLU A 83 17.24 -11.71 12.41
CA GLU A 83 18.43 -12.32 11.79
C GLU A 83 19.17 -11.36 10.86
N ARG A 84 18.41 -10.55 10.12
CA ARG A 84 18.98 -9.61 9.14
C ARG A 84 19.74 -8.48 9.86
N PRO A 85 20.96 -8.13 9.41
CA PRO A 85 21.71 -6.98 9.92
C PRO A 85 21.03 -5.64 9.62
N PRO A 86 21.43 -4.55 10.31
CA PRO A 86 21.02 -3.18 9.96
C PRO A 86 21.38 -2.86 8.51
N SER A 87 20.53 -2.05 7.88
CA SER A 87 20.64 -1.62 6.48
C SER A 87 21.21 -0.22 6.31
N SER A 88 21.09 0.67 7.30
CA SER A 88 21.65 2.02 7.20
C SER A 88 23.09 2.11 7.71
N TYR A 89 23.37 1.57 8.88
CA TYR A 89 24.73 1.60 9.44
C TYR A 89 24.96 0.48 10.46
N SER A 90 26.18 -0.09 10.46
CA SER A 90 26.68 -1.02 11.48
C SER A 90 28.02 -0.52 12.03
N LEU A 91 28.15 -0.59 13.35
CA LEU A 91 29.35 -0.29 14.11
C LEU A 91 29.79 -1.53 14.87
N LYS A 92 30.93 -2.08 14.48
CA LYS A 92 31.63 -3.14 15.24
C LYS A 92 32.71 -2.52 16.10
N MET A 93 32.76 -2.92 17.36
CA MET A 93 33.79 -2.52 18.31
C MET A 93 34.49 -3.78 18.80
N GLU A 94 35.82 -3.78 18.78
CA GLU A 94 36.66 -4.93 19.24
C GLU A 94 37.34 -4.63 20.58
N SER A 95 37.09 -3.44 21.15
CA SER A 95 37.78 -2.94 22.34
C SER A 95 36.84 -2.12 23.24
N PHE A 96 35.63 -2.62 23.47
CA PHE A 96 34.54 -1.90 24.16
C PHE A 96 34.89 -1.50 25.61
N ASN A 97 35.37 -2.43 26.42
CA ASN A 97 35.80 -2.20 27.80
C ASN A 97 37.07 -1.37 27.85
N THR A 98 37.96 -1.53 26.87
CA THR A 98 39.15 -0.68 26.76
C THR A 98 38.74 0.78 26.53
N PHE A 99 37.78 1.02 25.61
CA PHE A 99 37.17 2.34 25.39
C PHE A 99 36.53 2.88 26.67
N LEU A 100 35.77 2.07 27.40
CA LEU A 100 35.18 2.46 28.69
C LEU A 100 36.21 2.89 29.74
N LYS A 101 37.36 2.21 29.80
CA LYS A 101 38.41 2.49 30.79
C LYS A 101 39.24 3.72 30.45
N SER A 102 39.49 3.98 29.16
CA SER A 102 40.29 5.11 28.70
C SER A 102 39.50 6.42 28.67
N SER A 103 38.18 6.35 28.63
CA SER A 103 37.28 7.49 28.49
C SER A 103 36.95 8.12 29.85
N THR A 104 37.89 8.86 30.44
CA THR A 104 37.65 9.60 31.69
C THR A 104 36.73 10.82 31.50
N ASN A 105 36.66 11.37 30.28
CA ASN A 105 35.89 12.56 29.92
C ASN A 105 34.93 12.37 28.73
N ILE A 106 34.81 11.15 28.21
CA ILE A 106 33.97 10.83 27.04
C ILE A 106 32.89 9.85 27.50
N ASP A 107 31.63 10.24 27.42
CA ASP A 107 30.48 9.44 27.87
C ASP A 107 29.85 8.58 26.77
N ARG A 108 30.23 8.85 25.50
CA ARG A 108 29.69 8.19 24.31
C ARG A 108 30.71 7.99 23.21
N TYR A 109 30.49 7.00 22.37
CA TYR A 109 31.16 6.84 21.09
C TYR A 109 30.29 7.46 19.99
N GLU A 110 30.91 8.23 19.09
CA GLU A 110 30.25 8.79 17.91
C GLU A 110 30.81 8.12 16.65
N SER A 111 29.92 7.60 15.80
CA SER A 111 30.33 7.00 14.54
C SER A 111 30.83 8.06 13.54
N ARG A 112 31.41 7.59 12.43
CA ARG A 112 31.51 8.45 11.25
C ARG A 112 30.10 8.78 10.72
N PRO A 113 29.93 9.94 10.05
CA PRO A 113 28.68 10.24 9.37
C PRO A 113 28.35 9.21 8.30
N PHE A 114 27.05 8.91 8.14
CA PHE A 114 26.52 8.07 7.07
C PHE A 114 25.27 8.71 6.47
N SER A 115 25.02 8.47 5.17
CA SER A 115 23.99 9.19 4.43
C SER A 115 22.75 8.32 4.19
N VAL A 116 21.57 8.82 4.55
CA VAL A 116 20.27 8.18 4.30
C VAL A 116 19.23 9.24 3.94
N GLY A 117 18.48 9.01 2.88
CA GLY A 117 17.37 9.90 2.47
C GLY A 117 17.82 11.31 2.07
N GLY A 118 19.10 11.51 1.71
CA GLY A 118 19.67 12.82 1.41
C GLY A 118 20.20 13.59 2.63
N TYR A 119 20.18 12.96 3.81
CA TYR A 119 20.64 13.56 5.07
C TYR A 119 21.86 12.79 5.61
N ASN A 120 22.73 13.49 6.35
CA ASN A 120 23.85 12.88 7.06
C ASN A 120 23.47 12.61 8.52
N TRP A 121 23.82 11.42 8.99
CA TRP A 121 23.46 10.89 10.30
C TRP A 121 24.71 10.38 11.02
N THR A 122 24.69 10.44 12.35
CA THR A 122 25.72 9.87 13.22
C THR A 122 25.09 8.95 14.24
N LEU A 123 25.59 7.72 14.37
CA LEU A 123 25.19 6.77 15.41
C LEU A 123 25.95 7.09 16.69
N LEU A 124 25.22 7.25 17.79
CA LEU A 124 25.73 7.56 19.11
C LEU A 124 25.49 6.37 20.03
N VAL A 125 26.57 5.84 20.58
CA VAL A 125 26.53 4.74 21.54
C VAL A 125 26.96 5.28 22.89
N TYR A 126 26.09 5.14 23.90
CA TYR A 126 26.40 5.47 25.28
C TYR A 126 26.50 4.17 26.08
N PRO A 127 27.72 3.63 26.26
CA PRO A 127 27.93 2.34 26.93
C PRO A 127 27.38 2.23 28.35
N THR A 128 27.30 3.35 29.07
CA THR A 128 26.84 3.41 30.47
C THR A 128 25.56 4.24 30.66
N GLY A 129 24.96 4.64 29.54
CA GLY A 129 23.70 5.36 29.52
C GLY A 129 23.85 6.86 29.33
N ASN A 130 22.90 7.46 28.62
CA ASN A 130 22.76 8.91 28.58
C ASN A 130 22.11 9.41 29.87
N LYS A 131 22.91 10.00 30.76
CA LYS A 131 22.44 10.49 32.07
C LYS A 131 21.46 11.66 31.96
N ASN A 132 21.54 12.44 30.88
CA ASN A 132 20.65 13.58 30.63
C ASN A 132 19.26 13.15 30.12
N ASP A 133 19.09 11.86 29.81
CA ASP A 133 17.84 11.29 29.31
C ASP A 133 17.40 10.04 30.09
N ASN A 134 17.74 9.99 31.38
CA ASN A 134 17.38 8.89 32.30
C ASN A 134 17.89 7.50 31.86
N GLY A 135 19.03 7.44 31.17
CA GLY A 135 19.64 6.20 30.68
C GLY A 135 20.60 5.52 31.65
N ALA A 136 20.85 6.10 32.83
CA ALA A 136 21.83 5.56 33.79
C ALA A 136 21.58 4.07 34.10
N GLY A 137 22.62 3.25 33.96
CA GLY A 137 22.54 1.80 34.17
C GLY A 137 22.08 1.00 32.93
N TYR A 138 21.82 1.67 31.80
CA TYR A 138 21.44 1.04 30.53
C TYR A 138 22.43 1.40 29.42
N LEU A 139 22.61 0.49 28.48
CA LEU A 139 23.10 0.84 27.15
C LEU A 139 22.06 1.77 26.49
N SER A 140 22.54 2.87 25.95
CA SER A 140 21.75 3.92 25.33
C SER A 140 22.20 4.06 23.87
N LEU A 141 21.25 4.14 22.92
CA LEU A 141 21.54 4.28 21.50
C LEU A 141 20.72 5.43 20.91
N TYR A 142 21.39 6.31 20.18
CA TYR A 142 20.78 7.45 19.51
C TYR A 142 21.30 7.61 18.09
N VAL A 143 20.55 8.34 17.27
CA VAL A 143 21.06 8.89 16.03
C VAL A 143 20.92 10.41 16.09
N ALA A 144 21.94 11.11 15.59
CA ALA A 144 21.86 12.54 15.36
C ALA A 144 21.89 12.83 13.86
N ILE A 145 21.06 13.78 13.43
CA ILE A 145 21.13 14.34 12.08
C ILE A 145 22.06 15.55 12.08
N ASP A 146 22.81 15.73 11.00
CA ASP A 146 23.67 16.89 10.80
C ASP A 146 22.86 18.18 10.76
N LYS A 147 23.13 19.08 11.72
CA LYS A 147 22.42 20.36 11.88
C LYS A 147 22.56 21.24 10.64
N SER A 148 23.68 21.13 9.90
CA SER A 148 23.91 21.91 8.68
C SER A 148 22.86 21.63 7.60
N THR A 149 22.12 20.51 7.72
CA THR A 149 21.01 20.20 6.82
C THR A 149 19.79 21.11 7.02
N PHE A 150 19.64 21.74 8.19
CA PHE A 150 18.53 22.65 8.49
C PHE A 150 18.89 24.09 8.07
N VAL A 151 18.86 24.35 6.77
CA VAL A 151 19.17 25.68 6.20
C VAL A 151 18.10 26.74 6.55
N ALA A 152 16.88 26.32 6.89
CA ALA A 152 15.81 27.17 7.41
C ALA A 152 15.16 26.56 8.66
N ALA A 153 14.77 27.40 9.63
CA ALA A 153 14.17 26.97 10.91
C ALA A 153 12.84 26.20 10.79
N GLN A 154 12.22 26.19 9.60
CA GLN A 154 10.98 25.46 9.31
C GLN A 154 11.21 24.08 8.67
N ASN A 155 12.47 23.69 8.43
CA ASN A 155 12.77 22.37 7.88
C ASN A 155 12.60 21.31 8.96
N GLU A 156 11.75 20.32 8.68
CA GLU A 156 11.50 19.19 9.54
C GLU A 156 11.77 17.90 8.77
N VAL A 157 12.45 16.97 9.43
CA VAL A 157 12.74 15.65 8.88
C VAL A 157 12.07 14.63 9.77
N TYR A 158 11.13 13.87 9.19
CA TYR A 158 10.51 12.74 9.86
C TYR A 158 11.28 11.47 9.51
N ALA A 159 11.63 10.68 10.51
CA ALA A 159 12.35 9.43 10.31
C ALA A 159 11.82 8.33 11.25
N ASP A 160 11.70 7.13 10.72
CA ASP A 160 11.56 5.91 11.53
C ASP A 160 12.94 5.39 11.88
N LEU A 161 13.12 5.04 13.16
CA LEU A 161 14.39 4.54 13.68
C LEU A 161 14.20 3.15 14.26
N ARG A 162 15.08 2.23 13.86
CA ARG A 162 15.22 0.92 14.49
C ARG A 162 16.68 0.70 14.84
N PHE A 163 16.96 0.50 16.12
CA PHE A 163 18.31 0.24 16.61
C PHE A 163 18.55 -1.26 16.79
N TYR A 164 19.81 -1.64 16.71
CA TYR A 164 20.29 -3.02 16.68
C TYR A 164 21.41 -3.21 17.69
N VAL A 165 21.38 -4.34 18.40
CA VAL A 165 22.50 -4.86 19.20
C VAL A 165 22.67 -6.33 18.85
N PHE A 166 23.84 -6.70 18.31
CA PHE A 166 24.09 -8.07 17.91
C PHE A 166 24.22 -8.99 19.12
N ASN A 167 23.57 -10.15 19.06
CA ASN A 167 23.69 -11.25 20.01
C ASN A 167 24.43 -12.41 19.33
N ASN A 168 25.65 -12.69 19.77
CA ASN A 168 26.49 -13.73 19.19
C ASN A 168 26.01 -15.15 19.51
N ASN A 169 25.31 -15.35 20.63
CA ASN A 169 24.79 -16.67 21.02
C ASN A 169 23.63 -17.09 20.13
N GLU A 170 22.70 -16.16 19.89
CA GLU A 170 21.52 -16.37 19.06
C GLU A 170 21.81 -16.19 17.57
N ARG A 171 22.95 -15.56 17.23
CA ARG A 171 23.29 -15.11 15.86
C ARG A 171 22.21 -14.22 15.24
N GLN A 172 21.60 -13.41 16.09
CA GLN A 172 20.51 -12.51 15.77
C GLN A 172 20.78 -11.14 16.41
N TYR A 173 20.03 -10.12 16.00
CA TYR A 173 20.08 -8.79 16.58
C TYR A 173 18.87 -8.59 17.48
N PHE A 174 19.11 -8.16 18.70
CA PHE A 174 18.09 -7.46 19.46
C PHE A 174 17.77 -6.15 18.75
N THR A 175 16.48 -5.87 18.58
CA THR A 175 15.98 -4.68 17.94
C THR A 175 15.05 -3.92 18.85
N ILE A 176 15.13 -2.59 18.77
CA ILE A 176 14.23 -1.66 19.46
C ILE A 176 13.83 -0.55 18.50
N GLN A 177 12.54 -0.24 18.45
CA GLN A 177 11.99 0.83 17.63
C GLN A 177 10.74 1.41 18.28
N ASP A 178 10.30 2.55 17.80
CA ASP A 178 9.04 3.17 18.19
C ASP A 178 7.98 2.95 17.11
N THR A 179 6.71 3.02 17.47
CA THR A 179 5.58 3.00 16.52
C THR A 179 5.35 4.34 15.84
N ASN A 180 5.89 5.42 16.41
CA ASN A 180 5.75 6.78 15.85
C ASN A 180 7.02 7.23 15.13
N VAL A 181 6.85 8.07 14.11
CA VAL A 181 7.95 8.76 13.44
C VAL A 181 8.59 9.79 14.36
N TRP A 182 9.92 9.89 14.29
CA TRP A 182 10.71 10.86 15.03
C TRP A 182 10.84 12.14 14.22
N ARG A 183 10.50 13.27 14.83
CA ARG A 183 10.55 14.60 14.19
C ARG A 183 11.85 15.31 14.54
N PHE A 184 12.77 15.35 13.58
CA PHE A 184 14.03 16.09 13.68
C PHE A 184 13.83 17.53 13.18
N ASN A 185 14.39 18.50 13.91
CA ASN A 185 14.44 19.90 13.52
C ASN A 185 15.69 20.55 14.14
N VAL A 186 15.97 21.82 13.80
CA VAL A 186 17.16 22.55 14.27
C VAL A 186 17.34 22.55 15.80
N PHE A 187 16.25 22.50 16.57
CA PHE A 187 16.26 22.48 18.04
C PHE A 187 16.36 21.05 18.62
N LYS A 188 15.97 20.04 17.85
CA LYS A 188 15.96 18.63 18.27
C LYS A 188 16.51 17.73 17.18
N THR A 189 17.84 17.59 17.17
CA THR A 189 18.59 16.88 16.14
C THR A 189 18.99 15.46 16.52
N MET A 190 18.68 15.02 17.74
CA MET A 190 19.04 13.71 18.27
C MET A 190 17.81 13.00 18.82
N TRP A 191 17.64 11.74 18.41
CA TRP A 191 16.56 10.87 18.89
C TRP A 191 17.07 9.44 19.04
N GLY A 192 16.44 8.68 19.95
CA GLY A 192 16.91 7.35 20.30
C GLY A 192 16.24 6.81 21.55
N PHE A 193 16.88 5.81 22.14
CA PHE A 193 16.41 5.13 23.34
C PHE A 193 17.46 5.21 24.44
N SER A 194 17.08 5.81 25.56
CA SER A 194 17.93 5.88 26.74
C SER A 194 18.08 4.54 27.47
N GLN A 195 17.12 3.63 27.31
CA GLN A 195 17.09 2.34 28.01
C GLN A 195 16.93 1.16 27.02
N VAL A 196 17.99 0.86 26.25
CA VAL A 196 17.99 -0.21 25.25
C VAL A 196 18.09 -1.58 25.92
N ILE A 197 19.22 -1.84 26.58
CA ILE A 197 19.55 -3.07 27.31
C ILE A 197 20.21 -2.68 28.64
N PRO A 198 19.85 -3.26 29.80
CA PRO A 198 20.56 -3.01 31.05
C PRO A 198 22.07 -3.31 30.90
N VAL A 199 22.94 -2.46 31.46
CA VAL A 199 24.40 -2.64 31.33
C VAL A 199 24.86 -4.00 31.88
N GLU A 200 24.26 -4.44 32.98
CA GLU A 200 24.54 -5.76 33.56
C GLU A 200 24.20 -6.90 32.58
N THR A 201 23.03 -6.83 31.94
CA THR A 201 22.62 -7.78 30.91
C THR A 201 23.57 -7.76 29.70
N PHE A 202 23.95 -6.57 29.24
CA PHE A 202 24.85 -6.42 28.09
C PHE A 202 26.26 -7.00 28.37
N LYS A 203 26.79 -6.77 29.58
CA LYS A 203 28.15 -7.18 29.98
C LYS A 203 28.26 -8.63 30.44
N ASP A 204 27.16 -9.24 30.86
CA ASP A 204 27.17 -10.67 31.20
C ASP A 204 27.41 -11.51 29.94
N SER A 205 28.54 -12.20 29.91
CA SER A 205 28.98 -13.03 28.78
C SER A 205 28.00 -14.15 28.43
N LYS A 206 27.12 -14.54 29.36
CA LYS A 206 26.06 -15.52 29.11
C LYS A 206 24.98 -15.01 28.14
N ASN A 207 24.80 -13.69 28.04
CA ASN A 207 23.77 -13.09 27.20
C ASN A 207 24.22 -12.87 25.75
N GLY A 208 25.52 -12.95 25.46
CA GLY A 208 26.05 -12.98 24.09
C GLY A 208 26.18 -11.62 23.37
N TYR A 209 25.83 -10.50 24.01
CA TYR A 209 25.96 -9.16 23.42
C TYR A 209 27.39 -8.62 23.42
N LEU A 210 28.15 -8.93 24.46
CA LEU A 210 29.60 -8.72 24.54
C LEU A 210 30.28 -10.08 24.40
N TYR A 211 30.98 -10.30 23.29
CA TYR A 211 31.58 -11.59 22.92
C TYR A 211 33.08 -11.45 22.65
N ASN A 212 33.80 -12.56 22.51
CA ASN A 212 35.25 -12.58 22.27
C ASN A 212 36.04 -11.68 23.24
N GLY A 213 35.62 -11.61 24.50
CA GLY A 213 36.23 -10.82 25.58
C GLY A 213 35.96 -9.32 25.53
N ASP A 214 35.84 -8.71 24.34
CA ASP A 214 35.66 -7.25 24.23
C ASP A 214 34.94 -6.75 22.95
N HIS A 215 34.31 -7.67 22.21
CA HIS A 215 33.67 -7.37 20.94
C HIS A 215 32.16 -7.14 21.09
N CYS A 216 31.63 -6.16 20.39
CA CYS A 216 30.20 -5.94 20.27
C CYS A 216 29.86 -5.26 18.94
N GLU A 217 28.59 -5.33 18.54
CA GLU A 217 28.10 -4.71 17.31
C GLU A 217 26.78 -3.99 17.57
N PHE A 218 26.72 -2.74 17.11
CA PHE A 218 25.57 -1.87 17.16
C PHE A 218 25.15 -1.49 15.75
N GLY A 219 23.89 -1.12 15.56
CA GLY A 219 23.44 -0.64 14.27
C GLY A 219 22.15 0.14 14.33
N VAL A 220 21.80 0.71 13.18
CA VAL A 220 20.57 1.48 13.01
C VAL A 220 20.03 1.31 11.60
N ASP A 221 18.72 1.23 11.48
CA ASP A 221 17.96 1.57 10.28
C ASP A 221 17.35 2.96 10.48
N VAL A 222 17.65 3.86 9.56
CA VAL A 222 16.98 5.13 9.40
C VAL A 222 16.10 5.01 8.15
N THR A 223 14.80 5.25 8.27
CA THR A 223 13.90 5.29 7.13
C THR A 223 13.22 6.65 7.07
N ILE A 224 13.33 7.33 5.94
CA ILE A 224 12.62 8.59 5.71
C ILE A 224 11.33 8.25 4.95
N PRO A 225 10.17 8.17 5.61
CA PRO A 225 8.92 7.86 4.94
C PRO A 225 8.60 8.95 3.92
N THR A 226 8.56 8.59 2.64
CA THR A 226 8.03 9.48 1.61
C THR A 226 6.52 9.33 1.55
N THR A 227 5.81 10.45 1.41
CA THR A 227 4.38 10.41 1.08
C THR A 227 4.14 9.68 -0.24
N TYR A 228 2.96 9.08 -0.40
CA TYR A 228 2.60 8.40 -1.63
C TYR A 228 2.79 9.33 -2.83
N LYS A 229 3.43 8.83 -3.89
CA LYS A 229 3.66 9.59 -5.13
C LYS A 229 2.61 9.32 -6.21
N LYS A 230 1.80 8.30 -5.98
CA LYS A 230 0.76 7.83 -6.90
C LYS A 230 -0.43 7.44 -6.06
N SER A 231 -1.61 7.82 -6.52
CA SER A 231 -2.88 7.41 -5.94
C SER A 231 -3.87 7.08 -7.05
N GLU A 232 -4.93 6.37 -6.68
CA GLU A 232 -6.03 6.05 -7.58
C GLU A 232 -7.38 6.33 -6.92
N LEU A 233 -8.35 6.72 -7.74
CA LEU A 233 -9.75 6.86 -7.35
C LEU A 233 -10.57 5.85 -8.13
N PHE A 234 -11.06 4.83 -7.43
CA PHE A 234 -12.02 3.87 -7.95
C PHE A 234 -13.44 4.43 -7.76
N THR A 235 -14.22 4.44 -8.83
CA THR A 235 -15.64 4.82 -8.81
C THR A 235 -16.44 3.74 -9.51
N LEU A 236 -17.50 3.24 -8.86
CA LEU A 236 -18.48 2.38 -9.48
C LEU A 236 -19.70 3.23 -9.85
N THR A 237 -20.02 3.29 -11.14
CA THR A 237 -21.22 3.99 -11.60
C THR A 237 -22.33 2.96 -11.80
N ASP A 238 -23.38 3.05 -11.00
CA ASP A 238 -24.64 2.36 -11.27
C ASP A 238 -25.42 3.10 -12.33
N PHE A 239 -26.01 2.36 -13.26
CA PHE A 239 -26.83 2.91 -14.33
C PHE A 239 -28.30 2.60 -14.12
N ASP A 240 -29.18 3.46 -14.64
CA ASP A 240 -30.59 3.13 -14.80
C ASP A 240 -30.81 2.22 -16.01
N ASN A 241 -30.27 1.00 -15.92
CA ASN A 241 -30.53 -0.13 -16.82
C ASN A 241 -30.44 0.16 -18.34
N PRO A 242 -29.44 0.88 -18.86
CA PRO A 242 -29.28 1.09 -20.30
C PRO A 242 -29.11 -0.25 -21.02
N ARG A 243 -29.78 -0.36 -22.17
CA ARG A 243 -29.89 -1.61 -22.93
C ARG A 243 -29.42 -1.43 -24.36
N TYR A 244 -28.78 -2.46 -24.88
CA TYR A 244 -28.48 -2.61 -26.30
C TYR A 244 -29.00 -3.95 -26.80
N THR A 245 -29.74 -3.94 -27.91
CA THR A 245 -30.35 -5.14 -28.50
C THR A 245 -29.71 -5.43 -29.86
N TYR A 246 -29.25 -6.67 -30.03
CA TYR A 246 -28.75 -7.21 -31.28
C TYR A 246 -29.77 -8.17 -31.90
N ILE A 247 -30.07 -7.95 -33.17
CA ILE A 247 -31.08 -8.70 -33.92
C ILE A 247 -30.38 -9.61 -34.93
N LEU A 248 -30.50 -10.91 -34.72
CA LEU A 248 -30.02 -11.95 -35.64
C LEU A 248 -31.18 -12.39 -36.53
N GLN A 249 -31.15 -11.98 -37.78
CA GLN A 249 -32.14 -12.40 -38.79
C GLN A 249 -31.78 -13.75 -39.40
N ARG A 250 -32.80 -14.46 -39.90
CA ARG A 250 -32.65 -15.76 -40.57
C ARG A 250 -31.80 -16.73 -39.74
N PHE A 251 -32.11 -16.85 -38.45
CA PHE A 251 -31.31 -17.57 -37.46
C PHE A 251 -31.00 -19.02 -37.88
N SER A 252 -31.94 -19.71 -38.53
CA SER A 252 -31.77 -21.08 -39.02
C SER A 252 -30.76 -21.23 -40.16
N THR A 253 -30.42 -20.13 -40.85
CA THR A 253 -29.47 -20.13 -41.97
C THR A 253 -28.11 -19.53 -41.59
N LEU A 254 -27.87 -19.28 -40.29
CA LEU A 254 -26.58 -18.81 -39.82
C LEU A 254 -25.56 -19.95 -39.87
N LEU A 255 -24.51 -19.79 -40.68
CA LEU A 255 -23.49 -20.83 -40.93
C LEU A 255 -22.17 -20.63 -40.17
N LYS A 256 -21.85 -19.41 -39.75
CA LYS A 256 -20.63 -19.12 -38.99
C LYS A 256 -20.75 -19.59 -37.54
N ASP A 257 -19.62 -19.95 -36.95
CA ASP A 257 -19.51 -20.34 -35.54
C ASP A 257 -19.99 -19.22 -34.60
N TYR A 258 -19.68 -17.97 -34.95
CA TYR A 258 -20.08 -16.80 -34.18
C TYR A 258 -20.42 -15.58 -35.04
N TYR A 259 -21.16 -14.67 -34.41
CA TYR A 259 -21.56 -13.38 -34.95
C TYR A 259 -21.32 -12.27 -33.93
N PHE A 260 -20.90 -11.11 -34.43
CA PHE A 260 -20.75 -9.89 -33.65
C PHE A 260 -21.93 -8.97 -33.90
N SER A 261 -22.40 -8.30 -32.84
CA SER A 261 -23.21 -7.09 -33.00
C SER A 261 -22.36 -5.94 -33.54
N ASP A 262 -23.04 -4.85 -33.91
CA ASP A 262 -22.36 -3.56 -34.03
C ASP A 262 -21.77 -3.15 -32.67
N VAL A 263 -20.77 -2.26 -32.72
CA VAL A 263 -20.19 -1.66 -31.52
C VAL A 263 -21.19 -0.67 -30.93
N PHE A 264 -21.41 -0.74 -29.62
CA PHE A 264 -22.28 0.17 -28.88
C PHE A 264 -21.54 0.77 -27.69
N SER A 265 -22.00 1.93 -27.23
CA SER A 265 -21.36 2.70 -26.15
C SER A 265 -22.25 2.81 -24.92
N ILE A 266 -21.76 2.34 -23.77
CA ILE A 266 -22.40 2.51 -22.45
C ILE A 266 -21.30 2.77 -21.42
N GLY A 267 -21.51 3.73 -20.52
CA GLY A 267 -20.56 4.06 -19.46
C GLY A 267 -19.22 4.60 -19.97
N GLY A 268 -19.23 5.30 -21.11
CA GLY A 268 -18.01 5.82 -21.74
C GLY A 268 -17.09 4.74 -22.34
N ARG A 269 -17.56 3.50 -22.45
CA ARG A 269 -16.81 2.37 -23.01
C ARG A 269 -17.52 1.80 -24.23
N SER A 270 -16.72 1.29 -25.15
CA SER A 270 -17.19 0.61 -26.36
C SER A 270 -17.27 -0.89 -26.16
N TRP A 271 -18.40 -1.48 -26.52
CA TRP A 271 -18.75 -2.88 -26.30
C TRP A 271 -19.32 -3.51 -27.57
N TYR A 272 -19.31 -4.83 -27.64
CA TYR A 272 -20.08 -5.60 -28.62
C TYR A 272 -20.53 -6.93 -28.01
N ILE A 273 -21.60 -7.49 -28.57
CA ILE A 273 -22.09 -8.82 -28.20
C ILE A 273 -21.48 -9.83 -29.17
N ARG A 274 -20.95 -10.93 -28.63
CA ARG A 274 -20.54 -12.11 -29.40
C ARG A 274 -21.51 -13.25 -29.12
N VAL A 275 -22.14 -13.77 -30.15
CA VAL A 275 -23.09 -14.88 -30.08
C VAL A 275 -22.56 -16.06 -30.86
N PHE A 276 -22.58 -17.25 -30.26
CA PHE A 276 -22.34 -18.52 -30.94
C PHE A 276 -23.69 -19.25 -31.08
N PRO A 277 -24.34 -19.20 -32.25
CA PRO A 277 -25.69 -19.77 -32.43
C PRO A 277 -25.78 -21.26 -32.11
N SER A 278 -24.70 -22.00 -32.35
CA SER A 278 -24.59 -23.44 -32.10
C SER A 278 -23.74 -23.77 -30.86
N GLY A 279 -23.34 -22.78 -30.08
CA GLY A 279 -22.54 -22.97 -28.86
C GLY A 279 -21.03 -22.85 -29.08
N SER A 280 -20.28 -22.78 -27.99
CA SER A 280 -18.82 -22.69 -27.97
C SER A 280 -18.21 -23.75 -27.04
N ALA A 281 -17.08 -24.32 -27.42
CA ALA A 281 -16.36 -25.33 -26.63
C ALA A 281 -17.27 -26.51 -26.23
N ALA A 282 -17.28 -26.91 -24.95
CA ALA A 282 -18.07 -28.05 -24.47
C ALA A 282 -19.60 -27.92 -24.68
N ALA A 283 -20.09 -26.71 -24.98
CA ALA A 283 -21.50 -26.42 -25.19
C ALA A 283 -21.97 -26.55 -26.66
N GLU A 284 -21.04 -26.85 -27.58
CA GLU A 284 -21.33 -26.96 -29.01
C GLU A 284 -22.43 -28.00 -29.30
N GLY A 285 -23.35 -27.64 -30.19
CA GLY A 285 -24.52 -28.43 -30.59
C GLY A 285 -25.64 -28.50 -29.54
N LYS A 286 -25.44 -27.99 -28.33
CA LYS A 286 -26.38 -28.16 -27.21
C LYS A 286 -26.96 -26.85 -26.68
N TYR A 287 -26.15 -25.79 -26.64
CA TYR A 287 -26.56 -24.48 -26.14
C TYR A 287 -26.19 -23.38 -27.13
N LEU A 288 -26.91 -22.27 -27.09
CA LEU A 288 -26.37 -21.01 -27.62
C LEU A 288 -25.43 -20.43 -26.57
N SER A 289 -24.29 -19.88 -27.00
CA SER A 289 -23.35 -19.15 -26.14
C SER A 289 -23.42 -17.66 -26.41
N MET A 290 -23.27 -16.85 -25.36
CA MET A 290 -23.36 -15.40 -25.47
C MET A 290 -22.35 -14.73 -24.54
N TYR A 291 -21.62 -13.75 -25.07
CA TYR A 291 -20.60 -12.98 -24.37
C TYR A 291 -20.77 -11.49 -24.62
N LEU A 292 -20.58 -10.70 -23.58
CA LEU A 292 -20.32 -9.27 -23.68
C LEU A 292 -18.82 -9.08 -23.81
N SER A 293 -18.37 -8.33 -24.80
CA SER A 293 -16.96 -8.08 -25.06
C SER A 293 -16.67 -6.60 -25.14
N LEU A 294 -15.53 -6.21 -24.58
CA LEU A 294 -14.99 -4.87 -24.67
C LEU A 294 -14.33 -4.69 -26.03
N ASP A 295 -14.59 -3.56 -26.70
CA ASP A 295 -13.98 -3.29 -28.00
C ASP A 295 -12.49 -3.01 -27.82
N GLY A 296 -11.64 -3.85 -28.41
CA GLY A 296 -10.20 -3.72 -28.33
C GLY A 296 -9.63 -2.53 -29.12
N LYS A 297 -10.43 -1.88 -29.96
CA LYS A 297 -10.00 -0.70 -30.74
C LYS A 297 -10.07 0.60 -29.94
N GLN A 298 -10.69 0.60 -28.77
CA GLN A 298 -10.73 1.79 -27.92
C GLN A 298 -9.39 2.03 -27.22
N LYS A 299 -9.20 3.25 -26.70
CA LYS A 299 -7.99 3.58 -25.94
C LYS A 299 -8.06 2.98 -24.53
N PHE A 300 -6.95 2.38 -24.12
CA PHE A 300 -6.78 1.82 -22.79
C PHE A 300 -5.61 2.49 -22.08
N LEU A 301 -5.76 2.73 -20.79
CA LEU A 301 -4.62 3.09 -19.95
C LEU A 301 -3.78 1.83 -19.65
N PRO A 302 -2.45 1.98 -19.46
CA PRO A 302 -1.62 0.86 -19.00
C PRO A 302 -2.20 0.24 -17.72
N TYR A 303 -2.32 -1.09 -17.71
CA TYR A 303 -2.86 -1.87 -16.59
C TYR A 303 -4.34 -1.58 -16.23
N GLU A 304 -5.09 -0.92 -17.11
CA GLU A 304 -6.50 -0.61 -16.89
C GLU A 304 -7.35 -1.88 -16.75
N LYS A 305 -8.11 -1.94 -15.66
CA LYS A 305 -9.11 -2.97 -15.39
C LYS A 305 -10.47 -2.33 -15.16
N ILE A 306 -11.50 -2.90 -15.76
CA ILE A 306 -12.86 -2.35 -15.74
C ILE A 306 -13.77 -3.42 -15.17
N TYR A 307 -14.25 -3.20 -13.96
CA TYR A 307 -15.32 -4.01 -13.39
C TYR A 307 -16.64 -3.66 -14.08
N VAL A 308 -17.40 -4.70 -14.41
CA VAL A 308 -18.69 -4.58 -15.09
C VAL A 308 -19.67 -5.53 -14.44
N ARG A 309 -20.87 -5.02 -14.18
CA ARG A 309 -22.06 -5.79 -13.84
C ARG A 309 -23.13 -5.53 -14.90
N ALA A 310 -23.63 -6.59 -15.52
CA ALA A 310 -24.61 -6.52 -16.59
C ALA A 310 -25.47 -7.78 -16.61
N LYS A 311 -26.58 -7.75 -17.36
CA LYS A 311 -27.41 -8.90 -17.68
C LYS A 311 -27.37 -9.18 -19.17
N LEU A 312 -27.02 -10.42 -19.52
CA LEU A 312 -27.16 -10.96 -20.87
C LEU A 312 -28.55 -11.57 -21.00
N ARG A 313 -29.25 -11.32 -22.11
CA ARG A 313 -30.62 -11.77 -22.33
C ARG A 313 -30.85 -12.31 -23.73
N VAL A 314 -31.67 -13.35 -23.82
CA VAL A 314 -32.42 -13.70 -25.03
C VAL A 314 -33.86 -13.22 -24.83
N LEU A 315 -34.31 -12.32 -25.70
CA LEU A 315 -35.61 -11.69 -25.56
C LEU A 315 -36.72 -12.63 -26.03
N ASN A 316 -37.76 -12.74 -25.23
CA ASN A 316 -38.98 -13.40 -25.64
C ASN A 316 -39.81 -12.47 -26.54
N GLN A 317 -40.47 -13.05 -27.53
CA GLN A 317 -41.22 -12.29 -28.54
C GLN A 317 -42.73 -12.59 -28.51
N ARG A 318 -43.23 -13.35 -27.51
CA ARG A 318 -44.62 -13.79 -27.37
C ARG A 318 -45.20 -13.55 -25.97
N GLN A 319 -44.81 -12.46 -25.32
CA GLN A 319 -45.27 -12.02 -23.98
C GLN A 319 -44.82 -12.89 -22.79
N PHE A 320 -43.99 -13.92 -23.00
CA PHE A 320 -43.35 -14.63 -21.88
C PHE A 320 -42.11 -13.87 -21.38
N SER A 321 -41.54 -14.34 -20.27
CA SER A 321 -40.31 -13.79 -19.70
C SER A 321 -39.11 -14.02 -20.61
N ASN A 322 -38.19 -13.05 -20.62
CA ASN A 322 -36.88 -13.20 -21.25
C ASN A 322 -36.06 -14.28 -20.54
N TYR A 323 -35.14 -14.91 -21.26
CA TYR A 323 -34.12 -15.75 -20.64
C TYR A 323 -32.91 -14.87 -20.31
N GLU A 324 -32.54 -14.73 -19.03
CA GLU A 324 -31.48 -13.82 -18.59
C GLU A 324 -30.47 -14.47 -17.65
N LYS A 325 -29.19 -14.06 -17.75
CA LYS A 325 -28.13 -14.37 -16.78
C LYS A 325 -27.27 -13.13 -16.52
N GLN A 326 -26.87 -12.93 -15.26
CA GLN A 326 -26.03 -11.80 -14.86
C GLN A 326 -24.55 -12.09 -15.09
N VAL A 327 -23.85 -11.23 -15.81
CA VAL A 327 -22.39 -11.24 -15.89
C VAL A 327 -21.81 -10.17 -14.95
N GLU A 328 -20.90 -10.59 -14.08
CA GLU A 328 -20.21 -9.71 -13.14
C GLU A 328 -18.72 -10.08 -13.14
N ASN A 329 -17.89 -9.26 -13.78
CA ASN A 329 -16.49 -9.60 -14.01
C ASN A 329 -15.59 -8.38 -14.24
N TRP A 330 -14.28 -8.62 -14.10
CA TRP A 330 -13.23 -7.67 -14.47
C TRP A 330 -12.79 -7.88 -15.92
N TYR A 331 -12.95 -6.85 -16.73
CA TYR A 331 -12.47 -6.80 -18.11
C TYR A 331 -11.07 -6.18 -18.13
N ASN A 332 -10.18 -6.78 -18.93
CA ASN A 332 -8.82 -6.28 -19.15
C ASN A 332 -8.70 -5.66 -20.54
N ALA A 333 -7.75 -4.75 -20.70
CA ALA A 333 -7.32 -4.31 -22.01
C ALA A 333 -6.86 -5.51 -22.87
N PRO A 334 -7.02 -5.45 -24.21
CA PRO A 334 -6.54 -6.49 -25.12
C PRO A 334 -5.07 -6.83 -24.87
N GLY A 335 -4.74 -8.13 -24.88
CA GLY A 335 -3.38 -8.62 -24.64
C GLY A 335 -3.01 -8.84 -23.17
N TYR A 336 -3.82 -8.36 -22.22
CA TYR A 336 -3.59 -8.54 -20.77
C TYR A 336 -4.57 -9.50 -20.09
N GLY A 337 -5.45 -10.16 -20.87
CA GLY A 337 -6.41 -11.14 -20.36
C GLY A 337 -7.65 -11.27 -21.23
N ALA A 338 -8.73 -11.82 -20.65
CA ALA A 338 -10.01 -11.95 -21.34
C ALA A 338 -10.66 -10.57 -21.55
N ALA A 339 -10.91 -10.22 -22.82
CA ALA A 339 -11.63 -9.01 -23.22
C ALA A 339 -13.17 -9.20 -23.25
N GLY A 340 -13.66 -10.40 -22.94
CA GLY A 340 -15.09 -10.72 -22.98
C GLY A 340 -15.49 -11.78 -21.95
N TRP A 341 -16.68 -11.60 -21.38
CA TRP A 341 -17.24 -12.47 -20.36
C TRP A 341 -18.70 -12.80 -20.67
N GLY A 342 -19.13 -14.00 -20.30
CA GLY A 342 -20.45 -14.53 -20.62
C GLY A 342 -20.54 -16.02 -20.34
N TYR A 343 -21.39 -16.72 -21.07
CA TYR A 343 -21.71 -18.12 -20.82
C TYR A 343 -21.57 -18.97 -22.08
N HIS A 344 -20.79 -20.04 -21.96
CA HIS A 344 -20.73 -21.11 -22.96
C HIS A 344 -22.08 -21.87 -22.99
N GLU A 345 -22.66 -22.18 -21.84
CA GLU A 345 -24.01 -22.74 -21.72
C GLU A 345 -25.02 -21.62 -21.37
N PHE A 346 -25.37 -20.76 -22.33
CA PHE A 346 -26.32 -19.67 -22.06
C PHE A 346 -27.75 -20.21 -22.01
N ILE A 347 -28.32 -20.61 -23.15
CA ILE A 347 -29.69 -21.18 -23.27
C ILE A 347 -29.65 -22.50 -24.07
N PRO A 348 -30.34 -23.57 -23.64
CA PRO A 348 -30.39 -24.82 -24.40
C PRO A 348 -30.97 -24.58 -25.80
N LEU A 349 -30.41 -25.22 -26.83
CA LEU A 349 -30.94 -25.13 -28.19
C LEU A 349 -32.31 -25.78 -28.32
N SER A 350 -32.63 -26.79 -27.50
CA SER A 350 -33.97 -27.37 -27.42
C SER A 350 -35.01 -26.32 -27.02
N ASP A 351 -34.67 -25.48 -26.05
CA ASP A 351 -35.55 -24.42 -25.55
C ASP A 351 -35.61 -23.23 -26.51
N LEU A 352 -34.45 -22.86 -27.07
CA LEU A 352 -34.35 -21.75 -28.01
C LEU A 352 -35.12 -22.02 -29.31
N LYS A 353 -35.09 -23.27 -29.81
CA LYS A 353 -35.72 -23.70 -31.07
C LYS A 353 -37.17 -24.16 -30.89
N ASP A 354 -37.65 -24.34 -29.67
CA ASP A 354 -39.07 -24.63 -29.40
C ASP A 354 -39.93 -23.40 -29.74
N LEU A 355 -40.70 -23.53 -30.82
CA LEU A 355 -41.58 -22.46 -31.32
C LEU A 355 -42.64 -22.04 -30.29
N SER A 356 -43.02 -22.92 -29.36
CA SER A 356 -43.98 -22.59 -28.30
C SER A 356 -43.38 -21.63 -27.26
N LYS A 357 -42.05 -21.68 -27.05
CA LYS A 357 -41.35 -20.81 -26.09
C LYS A 357 -41.13 -19.39 -26.59
N GLY A 358 -41.20 -19.14 -27.90
CA GLY A 358 -41.29 -17.79 -28.45
C GLY A 358 -40.00 -16.97 -28.45
N PHE A 359 -38.83 -17.61 -28.32
CA PHE A 359 -37.52 -16.92 -28.42
C PHE A 359 -37.12 -16.62 -29.87
N ILE A 360 -37.46 -17.51 -30.80
CA ILE A 360 -37.31 -17.31 -32.25
C ILE A 360 -38.70 -17.13 -32.86
N VAL A 361 -38.96 -15.96 -33.44
CA VAL A 361 -40.21 -15.66 -34.14
C VAL A 361 -39.87 -15.18 -35.56
N ASN A 362 -40.50 -15.78 -36.56
CA ASN A 362 -40.24 -15.49 -37.98
C ASN A 362 -38.75 -15.59 -38.35
N GLY A 363 -38.03 -16.55 -37.76
CA GLY A 363 -36.60 -16.75 -37.96
C GLY A 363 -35.71 -15.66 -37.36
N VAL A 364 -36.24 -14.78 -36.50
CA VAL A 364 -35.49 -13.71 -35.84
C VAL A 364 -35.21 -14.07 -34.39
N LEU A 365 -33.94 -13.98 -33.99
CA LEU A 365 -33.50 -14.02 -32.61
C LEU A 365 -33.12 -12.61 -32.15
N LYS A 366 -33.57 -12.19 -30.97
CA LYS A 366 -33.16 -10.90 -30.36
C LYS A 366 -32.41 -11.18 -29.08
N VAL A 367 -31.15 -10.78 -29.01
CA VAL A 367 -30.35 -10.82 -27.78
C VAL A 367 -30.12 -9.40 -27.27
N GLN A 368 -29.98 -9.24 -25.96
CA GLN A 368 -29.84 -7.92 -25.33
C GLN A 368 -28.81 -7.97 -24.20
N VAL A 369 -28.07 -6.87 -24.07
CA VAL A 369 -27.30 -6.57 -22.86
C VAL A 369 -28.01 -5.45 -22.13
N GLN A 370 -28.22 -5.60 -20.83
CA GLN A 370 -28.53 -4.51 -19.91
C GLN A 370 -27.29 -4.26 -19.05
N MET A 371 -26.75 -3.05 -19.03
CA MET A 371 -25.65 -2.72 -18.13
C MET A 371 -26.23 -2.21 -16.81
N ASP A 372 -25.74 -2.76 -15.70
CA ASP A 372 -26.17 -2.35 -14.36
C ASP A 372 -25.13 -1.45 -13.71
N ALA A 373 -23.83 -1.76 -13.86
CA ALA A 373 -22.75 -0.93 -13.35
C ALA A 373 -21.44 -1.10 -14.13
N ILE A 374 -20.65 -0.02 -14.22
CA ILE A 374 -19.29 -0.04 -14.78
C ILE A 374 -18.37 0.77 -13.88
N SER A 375 -17.16 0.28 -13.61
CA SER A 375 -16.15 1.03 -12.86
C SER A 375 -15.33 1.97 -13.73
N LEU A 376 -14.86 3.06 -13.12
CA LEU A 376 -13.82 3.94 -13.63
C LEU A 376 -12.74 4.09 -12.56
N THR A 377 -11.48 3.85 -12.94
CA THR A 377 -10.33 4.11 -12.07
C THR A 377 -9.53 5.27 -12.67
N LYS A 378 -9.39 6.36 -11.90
CA LYS A 378 -8.52 7.49 -12.26
C LYS A 378 -7.20 7.36 -11.52
N TYR A 379 -6.09 7.54 -12.22
CA TYR A 379 -4.74 7.49 -11.66
C TYR A 379 -4.17 8.91 -11.57
N PHE A 380 -3.65 9.29 -10.40
CA PHE A 380 -3.09 10.62 -10.17
C PHE A 380 -1.61 10.51 -9.81
N PRO A 381 -0.70 11.23 -10.50
CA PRO A 381 0.60 11.55 -9.94
C PRO A 381 0.40 12.56 -8.80
N SER A 382 1.19 12.44 -7.73
CA SER A 382 1.24 13.42 -6.63
C SER A 382 1.80 14.77 -7.08
#